data_AF-A0A2D6CMS1-F1
#
_entry.id   AF-A0A2D6CMS1-F1
#
_cell.length_a   1.000
_cell.length_b   1.000
_cell.length_c   1.000
_cell.angle_alpha   90.00
_cell.angle_beta   90.00
_cell.angle_gamma   90.00
#
_symmetry.space_group_name_H-M   'P 1'
#
loop_
_entity.id
_entity.type
_entity.pdbx_description
1 polymer ?
#
loop_
_entity_poly.entity_id
_entity_poly.type
_entity_poly.pdbx_seq_one_letter_code
_entity_poly.pdbx_strand_id
1 'polypeptide(L)'
;MARITVEDCLENVDNRFELVLVAARRTRQLQLGHDPLVPEDRDKHTVIALREIAEGLVTSDILKEVEVDTRQELEEVFAPGEGEASQAPGATTAGASDSDAEDSNEAEISAEDLAALADLIESAPVAQALEAASDEETHDADNTGDDAEEKPVS
;
A
#
# COMPACT_ATOMS: atom_id res chain seq x y z
N MET A 1 11.08 -3.83 -0.63
CA MET A 1 10.45 -4.62 0.45
C MET A 1 11.40 -4.68 1.61
N ALA A 2 11.24 -3.75 2.56
CA ALA A 2 12.03 -3.74 3.77
C ALA A 2 11.68 -4.96 4.64
N ARG A 3 12.69 -5.55 5.29
CA ARG A 3 12.50 -6.64 6.25
C ARG A 3 12.24 -6.01 7.62
N ILE A 4 10.99 -6.04 8.07
CA ILE A 4 10.60 -5.62 9.43
C ILE A 4 10.27 -6.86 10.26
N THR A 5 10.64 -6.83 11.54
CA THR A 5 10.33 -7.91 12.47
C THR A 5 9.27 -7.46 13.47
N VAL A 6 8.60 -8.43 14.11
CA VAL A 6 7.57 -8.11 15.11
C VAL A 6 8.23 -7.57 16.37
N GLU A 7 9.46 -8.00 16.64
CA GLU A 7 10.30 -7.57 17.75
C GLU A 7 10.52 -6.05 17.72
N ASP A 8 10.83 -5.49 16.55
CA ASP A 8 11.02 -4.04 16.37
C ASP A 8 9.76 -3.24 16.73
N CYS A 9 8.58 -3.81 16.45
CA CYS A 9 7.30 -3.16 16.75
C CYS A 9 6.94 -3.23 18.24
N LEU A 10 7.39 -4.29 18.93
CA LEU A 10 7.09 -4.51 20.34
C LEU A 10 7.91 -3.62 21.28
N GLU A 11 8.93 -2.93 20.78
CA GLU A 11 9.65 -1.89 21.55
C GLU A 11 8.77 -0.67 21.84
N ASN A 12 7.78 -0.40 20.97
CA ASN A 12 6.87 0.76 21.08
C ASN A 12 5.43 0.39 21.49
N VAL A 13 5.05 -0.89 21.36
CA VAL A 13 3.73 -1.41 21.76
C VAL A 13 3.89 -2.73 22.52
N ASP A 14 3.66 -2.73 23.83
CA ASP A 14 3.95 -3.87 24.71
C ASP A 14 3.12 -5.14 24.41
N ASN A 15 1.96 -4.98 23.78
CA ASN A 15 1.00 -6.06 23.55
C ASN A 15 0.88 -6.41 22.07
N ARG A 16 1.12 -7.69 21.74
CA ARG A 16 0.99 -8.23 20.38
C ARG A 16 -0.42 -8.10 19.79
N PHE A 17 -1.47 -8.23 20.60
CA PHE A 17 -2.84 -8.05 20.12
C PHE A 17 -3.13 -6.58 19.80
N GLU A 18 -2.63 -5.69 20.66
CA GLU A 18 -2.76 -4.25 20.47
C GLU A 18 -1.98 -3.78 19.24
N LEU A 19 -0.76 -4.30 19.04
CA LEU A 19 0.03 -4.07 17.82
C LEU A 19 -0.79 -4.35 16.56
N VAL A 20 -1.51 -5.48 16.51
CA VAL A 20 -2.35 -5.82 15.36
C VAL A 20 -3.48 -4.80 15.17
N LEU A 21 -4.11 -4.35 16.26
CA LEU A 21 -5.18 -3.34 16.20
C LEU A 21 -4.66 -1.97 15.75
N VAL A 22 -3.54 -1.52 16.31
CA VAL A 22 -2.87 -0.25 15.95
C VAL A 22 -2.47 -0.28 14.48
N ALA A 23 -1.78 -1.35 14.03
CA ALA A 23 -1.35 -1.50 12.65
C ALA A 23 -2.53 -1.56 11.68
N ALA A 24 -3.59 -2.30 12.00
CA ALA A 24 -4.79 -2.38 11.17
C ALA A 24 -5.48 -1.01 11.05
N ARG A 25 -5.57 -0.27 12.16
CA ARG A 25 -6.17 1.07 12.15
C ARG A 25 -5.34 2.05 11.32
N ARG A 26 -4.03 2.10 11.55
CA ARG A 26 -3.14 2.97 10.77
C ARG A 26 -3.14 2.63 9.29
N THR A 27 -3.18 1.33 8.95
CA THR A 27 -3.31 0.87 7.56
C THR A 27 -4.55 1.43 6.88
N ARG A 28 -5.70 1.48 7.57
CA ARG A 28 -6.93 2.07 7.02
C ARG A 28 -6.80 3.56 6.79
N GLN A 29 -6.16 4.29 7.70
CA GLN A 29 -5.90 5.72 7.49
C GLN A 29 -5.06 5.94 6.24
N LEU A 30 -3.99 5.17 6.05
CA LEU A 30 -3.18 5.26 4.84
C LEU A 30 -4.00 4.91 3.57
N GLN A 31 -4.90 3.92 3.65
CA GLN A 31 -5.81 3.59 2.55
C GLN A 31 -6.82 4.71 2.23
N LEU A 32 -7.23 5.49 3.22
CA LEU A 32 -8.10 6.67 3.06
C LEU A 32 -7.34 7.90 2.52
N GLY A 33 -6.04 7.77 2.25
CA GLY A 33 -5.21 8.83 1.68
C GLY A 33 -4.52 9.71 2.72
N HIS A 34 -4.41 9.27 3.97
CA HIS A 34 -3.55 9.96 4.94
C HIS A 34 -2.08 9.82 4.52
N ASP A 35 -1.31 10.88 4.74
CA ASP A 35 0.11 10.89 4.40
C ASP A 35 0.92 9.89 5.28
N PRO A 36 1.82 9.11 4.67
CA PRO A 36 2.76 8.27 5.39
C PRO A 36 3.83 9.12 6.08
N LEU A 37 4.21 8.75 7.30
CA LEU A 37 5.25 9.42 8.08
C LEU A 37 6.65 8.88 7.74
N VAL A 38 6.71 7.76 7.03
CA VAL A 38 7.92 7.06 6.61
C VAL A 38 7.95 6.98 5.07
N PRO A 39 9.11 7.05 4.41
CA PRO A 39 9.21 6.96 2.96
C PRO A 39 8.56 5.70 2.36
N GLU A 40 7.79 5.88 1.28
CA GLU A 40 7.12 4.80 0.57
C GLU A 40 8.11 4.04 -0.34
N ASP A 41 8.74 2.99 0.19
CA ASP A 41 9.71 2.17 -0.55
C ASP A 41 9.03 1.06 -1.38
N ARG A 42 7.94 1.41 -2.09
CA ARG A 42 7.05 0.47 -2.83
C ARG A 42 6.44 -0.62 -1.95
N ASP A 43 6.32 -0.34 -0.67
CA ASP A 43 5.74 -1.23 0.31
C ASP A 43 4.21 -1.07 0.37
N LYS A 44 3.50 -2.11 0.78
CA LYS A 44 2.05 -2.02 1.01
C LYS A 44 1.77 -1.19 2.27
N HIS A 45 0.60 -0.57 2.35
CA HIS A 45 0.17 0.21 3.53
C HIS A 45 0.35 -0.53 4.86
N THR A 46 0.14 -1.85 4.90
CA THR A 46 0.36 -2.66 6.12
C THR A 46 1.82 -2.66 6.58
N VAL A 47 2.76 -2.72 5.64
CA VAL A 47 4.19 -2.71 5.95
C VAL A 47 4.65 -1.30 6.33
N ILE A 48 4.12 -0.27 5.66
CA ILE A 48 4.37 1.14 6.01
C ILE A 48 3.89 1.41 7.44
N ALA A 49 2.67 0.98 7.80
CA ALA A 49 2.14 1.14 9.16
C ALA A 49 3.01 0.44 10.22
N LEU A 50 3.52 -0.78 9.93
CA LEU A 50 4.43 -1.47 10.85
C LEU A 50 5.77 -0.74 11.00
N ARG A 51 6.29 -0.13 9.93
CA ARG A 51 7.51 0.70 10.00
C ARG A 51 7.29 1.95 10.84
N GLU A 52 6.17 2.65 10.65
CA GLU A 52 5.81 3.81 11.47
C GLU A 52 5.71 3.43 12.96
N ILE A 53 5.19 2.24 13.28
CA ILE A 53 5.13 1.73 14.66
C ILE A 53 6.52 1.38 15.19
N ALA A 54 7.39 0.74 14.39
CA ALA A 54 8.76 0.43 14.80
C ALA A 54 9.63 1.69 15.00
N GLU A 55 9.37 2.76 14.25
CA GLU A 55 10.02 4.06 14.43
C GLU A 55 9.41 4.89 15.57
N GLY A 56 8.35 4.39 16.23
CA GLY A 56 7.67 5.06 17.35
C GLY A 56 6.86 6.30 16.94
N LEU A 57 6.58 6.47 15.65
CA LEU A 57 5.79 7.57 15.11
C LEU A 57 4.29 7.35 15.30
N VAL A 58 3.87 6.09 15.39
CA VAL A 58 2.49 5.67 15.64
C VAL A 58 2.48 4.74 16.85
N THR A 59 1.65 5.07 17.85
CA THR A 59 1.50 4.33 19.11
C THR A 59 0.04 3.92 19.32
N SER A 60 -0.26 3.28 20.46
CA SER A 60 -1.62 2.91 20.86
C SER A 60 -2.59 4.09 21.02
N ASP A 61 -2.09 5.32 21.04
CA ASP A 61 -2.94 6.52 21.13
C ASP A 61 -3.89 6.66 19.94
N ILE A 62 -3.50 6.14 18.77
CA ILE A 62 -4.37 6.09 17.58
C ILE A 62 -5.67 5.34 17.86
N LEU A 63 -5.71 4.40 18.81
CA LEU A 63 -6.92 3.64 19.15
C LEU A 63 -7.93 4.46 19.97
N LYS A 64 -7.49 5.53 20.63
CA LYS A 64 -8.34 6.36 21.51
C LYS A 64 -9.08 7.45 20.73
N GLU A 65 -8.51 7.90 19.63
CA GLU A 65 -9.16 8.88 18.76
C GLU A 65 -10.39 8.24 18.13
N VAL A 66 -11.54 8.91 18.11
CA VAL A 66 -12.71 8.44 17.36
C VAL A 66 -12.59 9.07 15.98
N GLU A 67 -12.52 8.24 14.94
CA GLU A 67 -12.57 8.75 13.56
C GLU A 67 -13.92 9.42 13.37
N VAL A 68 -13.89 10.73 13.20
CA VAL A 68 -15.05 11.50 12.79
C VAL A 68 -15.17 11.26 11.29
N ASP A 69 -16.10 10.40 10.90
CA ASP A 69 -16.41 10.19 9.50
C ASP A 69 -17.03 11.49 8.97
N THR A 70 -16.17 12.34 8.38
CA THR A 70 -16.58 13.65 7.89
C THR A 70 -17.70 13.53 6.87
N ARG A 71 -17.84 12.37 6.21
CA ARG A 71 -18.99 12.07 5.35
C ARG A 71 -20.30 11.96 6.14
N GLN A 72 -20.31 11.30 7.29
CA GLN A 72 -21.49 11.23 8.16
C GLN A 72 -21.83 12.60 8.75
N GLU A 73 -20.84 13.38 9.20
CA GLU A 73 -21.10 14.74 9.70
C GLU A 73 -21.63 15.68 8.61
N LEU A 74 -21.07 15.60 7.39
CA LEU A 74 -21.58 16.35 6.25
C LEU A 74 -23.02 15.90 5.91
N GLU A 75 -23.33 14.61 5.96
CA GLU A 75 -24.69 14.12 5.70
C GLU A 75 -25.68 14.54 6.80
N GLU A 76 -25.29 14.53 8.08
CA GLU A 76 -26.12 15.01 9.20
C GLU A 76 -26.34 16.53 9.17
N VAL A 77 -25.36 17.32 8.71
CA VAL A 77 -25.47 18.78 8.61
C VAL A 77 -26.27 19.21 7.38
N PHE A 78 -26.21 18.46 6.28
CA PHE A 78 -26.88 18.78 5.01
C PHE A 78 -28.16 17.99 4.75
N ALA A 79 -28.57 17.07 5.65
CA ALA A 79 -29.87 16.41 5.57
C ALA A 79 -30.99 17.46 5.58
N PRO A 80 -31.83 17.55 4.53
CA PRO A 80 -32.91 18.51 4.47
C PRO A 80 -33.94 18.12 5.55
N GLY A 81 -34.05 18.95 6.59
CA GLY A 81 -35.07 18.78 7.62
C GLY A 81 -36.45 18.66 6.99
N GLU A 82 -37.13 17.54 7.25
CA GLU A 82 -38.53 17.33 6.95
C GLU A 82 -39.36 18.33 7.79
N GLY A 83 -39.66 19.48 7.21
CA GLY A 83 -40.39 20.57 7.85
C GLY A 83 -41.36 21.24 6.88
N GLU A 84 -42.54 20.62 6.79
CA GLU A 84 -43.86 21.16 6.42
C GLU A 84 -44.01 22.18 5.26
N ALA A 85 -44.80 21.72 4.29
CA ALA A 85 -45.40 22.40 3.17
C ALA A 85 -45.76 23.89 3.36
N SER A 86 -45.38 24.72 2.38
CA SER A 86 -46.31 25.39 1.43
C SER A 86 -45.68 26.67 0.88
N GLN A 87 -45.40 26.73 -0.42
CA GLN A 87 -46.09 27.62 -1.38
C GLN A 87 -45.35 27.63 -2.74
N ALA A 88 -46.04 27.16 -3.78
CA ALA A 88 -45.77 27.44 -5.19
C ALA A 88 -47.01 28.18 -5.76
N PRO A 89 -47.03 28.77 -6.98
CA PRO A 89 -46.08 28.63 -8.11
C PRO A 89 -45.74 29.92 -8.89
N GLY A 90 -44.74 29.89 -9.79
CA GLY A 90 -44.53 31.00 -10.76
C GLY A 90 -43.34 30.90 -11.73
N ALA A 91 -43.47 30.06 -12.76
CA ALA A 91 -43.01 30.22 -14.16
C ALA A 91 -41.51 30.34 -14.58
N THR A 92 -41.03 29.21 -15.13
CA THR A 92 -40.35 29.00 -16.44
C THR A 92 -39.04 29.72 -16.82
N THR A 93 -37.96 28.93 -16.95
CA THR A 93 -37.16 28.88 -18.19
C THR A 93 -36.74 27.44 -18.47
N ALA A 94 -37.13 26.93 -19.63
CA ALA A 94 -36.72 25.66 -20.18
C ALA A 94 -35.24 25.72 -20.63
N GLY A 95 -34.49 24.68 -20.28
CA GLY A 95 -33.15 24.41 -20.78
C GLY A 95 -32.84 22.94 -20.52
N ALA A 96 -33.01 22.12 -21.57
CA ALA A 96 -32.70 20.70 -21.57
C ALA A 96 -31.17 20.50 -21.57
N SER A 97 -30.69 19.66 -20.64
CA SER A 97 -29.52 18.80 -20.82
C SER A 97 -29.79 17.54 -20.01
N ASP A 98 -30.46 16.63 -20.69
CA ASP A 98 -30.40 15.18 -20.45
C ASP A 98 -28.96 14.71 -20.72
N SER A 99 -28.56 13.62 -20.07
CA SER A 99 -27.28 12.88 -20.15
C SER A 99 -26.13 13.28 -19.20
N ASP A 100 -26.12 12.64 -18.02
CA ASP A 100 -24.91 12.09 -17.38
C ASP A 100 -25.35 10.73 -16.79
N ALA A 101 -25.33 9.68 -17.60
CA ALA A 101 -24.23 8.72 -17.66
C ALA A 101 -24.20 7.79 -16.43
N GLU A 102 -25.17 6.87 -16.40
CA GLU A 102 -24.99 5.58 -15.73
C GLU A 102 -23.96 4.78 -16.56
N ASP A 103 -22.66 4.93 -16.27
CA ASP A 103 -21.63 4.02 -16.77
C ASP A 103 -21.66 2.73 -15.94
N SER A 104 -22.71 1.93 -16.15
CA SER A 104 -22.72 0.51 -15.82
C SER A 104 -22.23 -0.26 -17.03
N ASN A 105 -20.95 -0.12 -17.37
CA ASN A 105 -20.30 -1.00 -18.32
C ASN A 105 -19.82 -2.27 -17.59
N GLU A 106 -20.76 -3.14 -17.22
CA GLU A 106 -20.44 -4.57 -17.14
C GLU A 106 -20.23 -5.04 -18.58
N ALA A 107 -19.00 -4.94 -19.05
CA ALA A 107 -18.59 -5.60 -20.28
C ALA A 107 -18.75 -7.10 -20.07
N GLU A 108 -19.84 -7.67 -20.56
CA GLU A 108 -20.01 -9.11 -20.69
C GLU A 108 -18.90 -9.63 -21.61
N ILE A 109 -17.82 -10.10 -21.00
CA ILE A 109 -16.71 -10.72 -21.71
C ILE A 109 -17.23 -12.05 -22.25
N SER A 110 -17.36 -12.17 -23.57
CA SER A 110 -17.81 -13.43 -24.16
C SER A 110 -16.80 -14.54 -23.80
N ALA A 111 -17.28 -15.76 -23.56
CA ALA A 111 -16.40 -16.90 -23.24
C ALA A 111 -15.39 -17.18 -24.36
N GLU A 112 -15.68 -16.70 -25.56
CA GLU A 112 -14.85 -16.80 -26.76
C GLU A 112 -13.64 -15.86 -26.68
N ASP A 113 -13.80 -14.66 -26.13
CA ASP A 113 -12.72 -13.67 -25.95
C ASP A 113 -11.75 -14.06 -24.83
N LEU A 114 -12.23 -14.70 -23.77
CA LEU A 114 -11.40 -15.25 -22.69
C LEU A 114 -10.51 -16.40 -23.19
N ALA A 115 -11.01 -17.23 -24.11
CA ALA A 115 -10.22 -18.31 -24.72
C ALA A 115 -9.11 -17.76 -25.62
N ALA A 116 -9.36 -16.67 -26.37
CA ALA A 116 -8.37 -16.03 -27.21
C ALA A 116 -7.23 -15.37 -26.42
N LEU A 117 -7.51 -14.81 -25.24
CA LEU A 117 -6.49 -14.28 -24.34
C LEU A 117 -5.63 -15.37 -23.71
N ALA A 118 -6.20 -16.55 -23.42
CA ALA A 118 -5.44 -17.68 -22.89
C ALA A 118 -4.40 -18.21 -23.90
N ASP A 119 -4.77 -18.33 -25.18
CA ASP A 119 -3.84 -18.75 -26.26
C ASP A 119 -2.69 -17.75 -26.49
N LEU A 120 -2.93 -16.45 -26.23
CA LEU A 120 -1.89 -15.43 -26.34
C LEU A 120 -0.89 -15.48 -25.19
N ILE A 121 -1.32 -15.89 -24.00
CA ILE A 121 -0.44 -16.09 -22.84
C ILE A 121 0.41 -17.35 -23.02
N GLU A 122 -0.13 -18.40 -23.64
CA GLU A 122 0.55 -19.68 -23.81
C GLU A 122 1.55 -19.70 -24.99
N SER A 123 1.43 -18.77 -25.93
CA SER A 123 2.35 -18.62 -27.07
C SER A 123 3.59 -17.75 -26.79
N ALA A 124 3.74 -17.19 -25.58
CA ALA A 124 4.94 -16.46 -25.19
C ALA A 124 6.06 -17.43 -24.78
N PRO A 125 7.23 -17.46 -25.47
CA PRO A 125 8.33 -18.32 -25.08
C PRO A 125 9.05 -17.75 -23.85
N VAL A 126 8.62 -18.14 -22.65
CA VAL A 126 9.27 -17.77 -21.37
C VAL A 126 10.64 -18.48 -21.18
N ALA A 127 11.07 -19.32 -22.12
CA ALA A 127 12.19 -20.24 -21.93
C ALA A 127 13.60 -19.70 -22.26
N GLN A 128 13.87 -18.38 -22.27
CA GLN A 128 15.21 -17.91 -22.68
C GLN A 128 15.77 -16.67 -21.97
N ALA A 129 15.54 -16.54 -20.66
CA ALA A 129 16.15 -15.45 -19.87
C ALA A 129 16.63 -15.85 -18.46
N LEU A 130 17.17 -17.06 -18.28
CA LEU A 130 17.73 -17.50 -16.99
C LEU A 130 19.10 -18.18 -17.06
N GLU A 131 19.88 -17.97 -18.12
CA GLU A 131 21.23 -18.57 -18.26
C GLU A 131 22.20 -17.52 -18.84
N ALA A 132 22.68 -16.59 -18.01
CA ALA A 132 23.95 -15.85 -18.20
C ALA A 132 24.12 -14.71 -17.16
N ALA A 133 24.40 -15.05 -15.89
CA ALA A 133 25.03 -14.13 -14.95
C ALA A 133 25.51 -14.86 -13.68
N SER A 134 26.40 -15.84 -13.83
CA SER A 134 27.22 -16.32 -12.72
C SER A 134 28.45 -17.02 -13.28
N ASP A 135 29.38 -16.24 -13.84
CA ASP A 135 30.77 -16.68 -13.93
C ASP A 135 31.62 -15.79 -13.02
N GLU A 136 32.27 -16.53 -12.15
CA GLU A 136 33.12 -16.23 -11.02
C GLU A 136 34.48 -15.77 -11.53
N GLU A 137 34.81 -14.49 -11.36
CA GLU A 137 36.20 -14.02 -11.46
C GLU A 137 36.63 -13.53 -10.07
N THR A 138 36.91 -14.52 -9.22
CA THR A 138 37.68 -14.31 -8.00
C THR A 138 39.08 -13.88 -8.40
N HIS A 139 39.36 -12.62 -8.10
CA HIS A 139 40.65 -11.98 -8.24
C HIS A 139 41.67 -12.70 -7.33
N ASP A 140 42.42 -13.65 -7.90
CA ASP A 140 43.66 -14.18 -7.30
C ASP A 140 44.68 -13.04 -7.24
N ALA A 141 44.57 -12.22 -6.19
CA ALA A 141 45.63 -11.33 -5.77
C ALA A 141 46.73 -12.21 -5.18
N ASP A 142 47.70 -12.49 -6.06
CA ASP A 142 49.01 -13.07 -5.80
C ASP A 142 49.74 -12.27 -4.70
N ASN A 143 49.40 -12.53 -3.44
CA ASN A 143 50.12 -12.05 -2.27
C ASN A 143 51.34 -12.93 -2.04
N THR A 144 52.29 -12.84 -2.96
CA THR A 144 53.66 -13.31 -2.74
C THR A 144 54.36 -12.32 -1.81
N GLY A 145 54.06 -12.45 -0.52
CA GLY A 145 54.79 -11.84 0.60
C GLY A 145 55.60 -12.92 1.32
N ASP A 146 56.54 -13.49 0.58
CA ASP A 146 57.50 -14.48 1.07
C ASP A 146 58.67 -13.76 1.78
N ASP A 147 59.03 -14.32 2.94
CA ASP A 147 60.32 -14.23 3.61
C ASP A 147 60.75 -12.90 4.29
N ALA A 148 60.30 -12.73 5.55
CA ALA A 148 60.98 -11.89 6.53
C ALA A 148 60.89 -12.46 7.96
N GLU A 149 61.36 -13.68 8.19
CA GLU A 149 61.77 -14.13 9.55
C GLU A 149 62.88 -15.20 9.47
N GLU A 150 64.12 -14.77 9.26
CA GLU A 150 65.28 -15.46 9.82
C GLU A 150 66.02 -14.53 10.79
N LYS A 151 65.63 -14.61 12.07
CA LYS A 151 66.60 -14.68 13.17
C LYS A 151 66.03 -15.59 14.25
N PRO A 152 66.72 -16.71 14.51
CA PRO A 152 67.22 -16.88 15.86
C PRO A 152 68.64 -17.47 15.94
N VAL A 153 69.40 -16.92 16.90
CA VAL A 153 70.33 -17.61 17.81
C VAL A 153 71.68 -18.09 17.25
N SER A 154 72.74 -17.32 17.52
CA SER A 154 73.76 -17.59 18.55
C SER A 154 74.77 -16.45 18.63
#